data_AF-A0AAJ2H486-F1
#
_entry.id   AF-A0AAJ2H486-F1
#
_cell.length_a   1.000
_cell.length_b   1.000
_cell.length_c   1.000
_cell.angle_alpha   90.00
_cell.angle_beta   90.00
_cell.angle_gamma   90.00
#
_symmetry.space_group_name_H-M   'P 1'
#
loop_
_entity.id
_entity.type
_entity.pdbx_description
1 polymer ?
#
loop_
_entity_poly.entity_id
_entity_poly.type
_entity_poly.pdbx_seq_one_letter_code
_entity_poly.pdbx_strand_id
1 'polypeptide(L)'
;TEQMYRVGVMSLLIISVSGLFIGLVLGLQLYSILIRFGSESMLGTGLALTLLRELGPVVAALLFAGRAGSALTAEIGLMKATEQLASMEMIGVDPLRRIVAPR
;
A
#
# COMPACT_ATOMS: atom_id res chain seq x y z
N THR A 1 16.50 8.73 3.30
CA THR A 1 15.42 8.61 4.31
C THR A 1 14.14 9.31 3.86
N GLU A 2 14.23 10.43 3.12
CA GLU A 2 13.05 11.17 2.62
C GLU A 2 12.09 10.31 1.76
N GLN A 3 12.63 9.45 0.89
CA GLN A 3 11.81 8.53 0.08
C GLN A 3 11.05 7.50 0.94
N MET A 4 11.70 6.95 1.96
CA MET A 4 11.06 6.04 2.91
C MET A 4 9.96 6.72 3.72
N TYR A 5 10.10 8.02 4.02
CA TYR A 5 9.05 8.82 4.65
C TYR A 5 7.88 9.08 3.69
N ARG A 6 8.13 9.52 2.45
CA ARG A 6 7.07 9.77 1.45
C ARG A 6 6.30 8.51 1.05
N VAL A 7 7.01 7.41 0.85
CA VAL A 7 6.42 6.15 0.39
C VAL A 7 5.81 5.37 1.54
N GLY A 8 6.51 5.26 2.67
CA GLY A 8 6.06 4.50 3.83
C GLY A 8 5.05 5.26 4.69
N VAL A 9 5.46 6.38 5.29
CA VAL A 9 4.65 7.07 6.32
C VAL A 9 3.35 7.63 5.74
N MET A 10 3.38 8.17 4.52
CA MET A 10 2.15 8.69 3.92
C MET A 10 1.18 7.59 3.43
N SER A 11 1.67 6.38 3.17
CA SER A 11 0.80 5.24 2.81
C SER A 11 0.18 4.58 4.05
N LEU A 12 0.82 4.74 5.22
CA LEU A 12 0.39 4.15 6.48
C LEU A 12 -1.01 4.59 6.91
N LEU A 13 -1.36 5.86 6.67
CA LEU A 13 -2.69 6.39 7.01
C LEU A 13 -3.80 5.71 6.21
N ILE A 14 -3.61 5.55 4.89
CA ILE A 14 -4.60 4.89 4.02
C ILE A 14 -4.72 3.41 4.38
N ILE A 15 -3.60 2.71 4.56
CA ILE A 15 -3.61 1.29 4.91
C ILE A 15 -4.31 1.06 6.26
N SER A 16 -4.07 1.92 7.26
CA SER A 16 -4.68 1.79 8.59
C SER A 16 -6.19 2.04 8.55
N VAL A 17 -6.64 3.11 7.88
CA VAL A 17 -8.05 3.45 7.79
C VAL A 17 -8.81 2.40 6.96
N SER A 18 -8.28 2.00 5.81
CA SER A 18 -8.88 0.96 4.98
C SER A 18 -8.92 -0.39 5.70
N GLY A 19 -7.83 -0.78 6.38
CA GLY A 19 -7.77 -2.02 7.16
C GLY A 19 -8.82 -2.07 8.27
N LEU A 20 -9.05 -0.95 8.96
CA LEU A 20 -10.08 -0.85 9.99
C LEU A 20 -11.49 -1.07 9.42
N PHE A 21 -11.85 -0.39 8.33
CA PHE A 21 -13.17 -0.55 7.72
C PHE A 21 -13.38 -1.96 7.17
N ILE A 22 -12.37 -2.55 6.51
CA ILE A 22 -12.44 -3.91 5.99
C ILE A 22 -12.61 -4.92 7.12
N GLY A 23 -11.87 -4.76 8.23
CA GLY A 23 -12.00 -5.62 9.40
C GLY A 23 -13.41 -5.56 10.04
N LEU A 24 -14.00 -4.37 10.14
CA LEU A 24 -15.36 -4.20 10.68
C LEU A 24 -16.42 -4.88 9.81
N VAL A 25 -16.34 -4.70 8.48
CA VAL A 25 -17.29 -5.31 7.54
C VAL A 25 -17.17 -6.83 7.55
N LEU A 26 -15.94 -7.35 7.49
CA LEU A 26 -15.69 -8.80 7.54
C LEU A 26 -16.13 -9.41 8.87
N GLY A 27 -15.90 -8.72 9.99
CA GLY A 27 -16.35 -9.18 11.31
C GLY A 27 -17.86 -9.37 11.39
N LEU A 28 -18.62 -8.37 10.95
CA LEU A 28 -20.09 -8.44 10.90
C LEU A 28 -20.59 -9.53 9.94
N GLN A 29 -19.97 -9.65 8.77
CA GLN A 29 -20.38 -10.66 7.79
C GLN A 29 -20.05 -12.08 8.26
N LEU A 30 -18.87 -12.28 8.86
CA LEU A 30 -18.45 -13.56 9.40
C LEU A 30 -19.31 -13.97 10.61
N TYR A 31 -19.68 -13.02 11.48
CA TYR A 31 -20.64 -13.26 12.58
C TYR A 31 -21.97 -13.81 12.06
N SER A 32 -22.52 -13.16 11.03
CA SER A 32 -23.80 -13.54 10.43
C SER A 32 -23.77 -14.93 9.77
N ILE A 33 -22.60 -15.40 9.37
CA ILE A 33 -22.38 -16.75 8.83
C ILE A 33 -22.27 -17.75 10.00
N LEU A 34 -21.43 -17.48 11.00
CA LEU A 34 -21.14 -18.43 12.07
C LEU A 34 -22.31 -18.68 13.02
N ILE A 35 -23.18 -17.68 13.22
CA ILE A 35 -24.42 -17.87 14.00
C ILE A 35 -25.36 -18.90 13.36
N ARG A 36 -25.36 -19.02 12.02
CA ARG A 36 -26.15 -20.04 11.30
C ARG A 36 -25.61 -21.45 11.48
N PHE A 37 -24.32 -21.58 11.75
CA PHE A 37 -23.64 -22.85 12.01
C PHE A 37 -23.54 -23.18 13.51
N GLY A 38 -24.03 -22.30 14.40
CA GLY A 38 -23.96 -22.48 15.85
C GLY A 38 -22.53 -22.44 16.42
N SER A 39 -21.56 -21.88 15.69
CA SER A 39 -20.13 -21.91 16.04
C SER A 39 -19.56 -20.49 16.24
N GLU A 40 -20.20 -19.70 17.09
CA GLU A 40 -19.80 -18.31 17.39
C GLU A 40 -18.41 -18.21 18.03
N SER A 41 -17.93 -19.27 18.69
CA SER A 41 -16.60 -19.31 19.32
C SER A 41 -15.44 -19.31 18.32
N MET A 42 -15.68 -19.73 17.07
CA MET A 42 -14.65 -19.78 16.01
C MET A 42 -14.47 -18.46 15.26
N LEU A 43 -15.24 -17.44 15.59
CA LEU A 43 -15.33 -16.19 14.84
C LEU A 43 -14.03 -15.41 14.85
N GLY A 44 -13.37 -15.32 16.00
CA GLY A 44 -12.06 -14.68 16.12
C GLY A 44 -10.98 -15.40 15.30
N THR A 45 -10.92 -16.74 15.41
CA THR A 45 -9.93 -17.56 14.69
C THR A 45 -10.14 -17.52 13.18
N GLY A 46 -11.40 -17.61 12.72
CA GLY A 46 -11.75 -17.52 11.29
C GLY A 46 -11.41 -16.15 10.70
N LEU A 47 -11.72 -15.07 11.44
CA LEU A 47 -11.38 -13.71 11.02
C LEU A 47 -9.85 -13.53 10.90
N ALA A 48 -9.11 -13.94 11.92
CA ALA A 48 -7.66 -13.80 11.97
C ALA A 48 -6.95 -14.57 10.85
N LEU A 49 -7.37 -15.83 10.60
CA LEU A 49 -6.81 -16.64 9.51
C LEU A 49 -7.03 -16.01 8.13
N THR A 50 -8.24 -15.53 7.88
CA THR A 50 -8.62 -14.93 6.58
C THR A 50 -7.85 -13.62 6.34
N LEU A 51 -7.74 -12.78 7.37
CA LEU A 51 -6.99 -11.53 7.30
C LEU A 51 -5.49 -11.76 7.13
N LEU A 52 -4.89 -12.69 7.87
CA LEU A 52 -3.44 -12.90 7.83
C LEU A 52 -2.97 -13.60 6.55
N ARG A 53 -3.74 -14.56 6.00
CA ARG A 53 -3.31 -15.36 4.84
C ARG A 53 -3.71 -14.78 3.51
N GLU A 54 -4.91 -14.20 3.41
CA GLU A 54 -5.49 -13.86 2.12
C GLU A 54 -5.62 -12.35 1.96
N LEU A 55 -6.52 -11.74 2.75
CA LEU A 55 -6.95 -10.39 2.49
C LEU A 55 -5.94 -9.33 2.93
N GLY A 56 -5.22 -9.55 4.02
CA GLY A 56 -4.23 -8.59 4.54
C GLY A 56 -3.12 -8.29 3.53
N PRO A 57 -2.37 -9.30 3.05
CA PRO A 57 -1.29 -9.07 2.07
C PRO A 57 -1.81 -8.50 0.75
N VAL A 58 -2.94 -9.02 0.24
CA VAL A 58 -3.48 -8.60 -1.06
C VAL A 58 -3.98 -7.16 -1.02
N VAL A 59 -4.77 -6.80 -0.01
CA VAL A 59 -5.32 -5.44 0.12
C VAL A 59 -4.20 -4.44 0.38
N ALA A 60 -3.26 -4.77 1.28
CA ALA A 60 -2.12 -3.89 1.56
C ALA A 60 -1.28 -3.64 0.29
N ALA A 61 -1.01 -4.68 -0.50
CA ALA A 61 -0.27 -4.55 -1.75
C ALA A 61 -1.00 -3.69 -2.78
N LEU A 62 -2.32 -3.88 -2.94
CA LEU A 62 -3.13 -3.09 -3.87
C LEU A 62 -3.19 -1.61 -3.48
N LEU A 63 -3.43 -1.32 -2.20
CA LEU A 63 -3.47 0.06 -1.70
C LEU A 63 -2.10 0.74 -1.80
N PHE A 64 -1.03 0.00 -1.48
CA PHE A 64 0.33 0.49 -1.61
C PHE A 64 0.68 0.78 -3.08
N ALA A 65 0.42 -0.15 -3.99
CA ALA A 65 0.65 0.04 -5.42
C ALA A 65 -0.15 1.24 -5.96
N GLY A 66 -1.43 1.37 -5.58
CA GLY A 66 -2.27 2.47 -6.01
C GLY A 66 -1.73 3.83 -5.57
N ARG A 67 -1.32 3.98 -4.30
CA ARG A 67 -0.88 5.28 -3.78
C ARG A 67 0.59 5.56 -4.01
N ALA A 68 1.48 4.65 -3.61
CA ALA A 68 2.93 4.82 -3.77
C ALA A 68 3.34 4.73 -5.24
N GLY A 69 2.77 3.79 -6.00
CA GLY A 69 3.08 3.64 -7.43
C GLY A 69 2.65 4.86 -8.25
N SER A 70 1.46 5.41 -7.99
CA SER A 70 1.01 6.65 -8.65
C SER A 70 1.88 7.84 -8.28
N ALA A 71 2.26 7.99 -7.01
CA ALA A 71 3.12 9.08 -6.55
C ALA A 71 4.53 9.01 -7.19
N LEU A 72 5.14 7.82 -7.23
CA LEU A 72 6.44 7.60 -7.86
C LEU A 72 6.38 7.90 -9.36
N THR A 73 5.35 7.43 -10.04
CA THR A 73 5.17 7.67 -11.48
C THR A 73 4.97 9.16 -11.77
N ALA A 74 4.17 9.86 -10.96
CA ALA A 74 3.95 11.29 -11.11
C ALA A 74 5.23 12.11 -10.84
N GLU A 75 6.04 11.73 -9.85
CA GLU A 75 7.30 12.41 -9.54
C GLU A 75 8.32 12.27 -10.69
N ILE A 76 8.48 11.07 -11.25
CA ILE A 76 9.36 10.84 -12.40
C ILE A 76 8.81 11.55 -13.65
N GLY A 77 7.49 11.51 -13.87
CA GLY A 77 6.83 12.21 -14.97
C GLY A 77 7.05 13.72 -14.93
N LEU A 78 6.97 14.33 -13.74
CA LEU A 78 7.23 15.76 -13.54
C LEU A 78 8.70 16.11 -13.82
N MET A 79 9.64 15.29 -13.33
CA MET A 79 11.08 15.48 -13.59
C MET A 79 11.43 15.37 -15.08
N LYS A 80 10.71 14.51 -15.81
CA LYS A 80 10.83 14.42 -17.27
C LYS A 80 10.24 15.65 -17.97
N ALA A 81 9.03 16.08 -17.58
CA ALA A 81 8.35 17.22 -18.20
C ALA A 81 9.07 18.56 -17.96
N THR A 82 9.83 18.66 -16.87
CA THR A 82 10.62 19.86 -16.53
C THR A 82 12.08 19.78 -16.99
N GLU A 83 12.43 18.78 -17.82
CA GLU A 83 13.79 18.55 -18.36
C GLU A 83 14.87 18.34 -17.28
N GLN A 84 14.48 18.06 -16.03
CA GLN A 84 15.43 17.85 -14.93
C GLN A 84 16.31 16.62 -15.17
N LEU A 85 15.75 15.54 -15.74
CA LEU A 85 16.50 14.33 -16.09
C LEU A 85 17.59 14.62 -17.13
N ALA A 86 17.26 15.35 -18.20
CA ALA A 86 18.21 15.72 -19.25
C ALA A 86 19.28 16.67 -18.71
N SER A 87 18.91 17.63 -17.85
CA SER A 87 19.89 18.54 -17.23
C SER A 87 20.93 17.80 -16.38
N MET A 88 20.55 16.70 -15.73
CA MET A 88 21.47 15.87 -14.95
C MET A 88 22.48 15.13 -15.83
N GLU A 89 22.04 14.61 -16.99
CA GLU A 89 22.94 13.98 -17.96
C GLU A 89 23.95 14.99 -18.52
N MET A 90 23.52 16.23 -18.76
CA MET A 90 24.38 17.30 -19.28
C MET A 90 25.49 17.73 -18.32
N ILE A 91 25.28 17.57 -17.01
CA ILE A 91 26.31 17.81 -15.98
C ILE A 91 27.11 16.54 -15.63
N GLY A 92 26.95 15.46 -16.40
CA GLY A 92 27.68 14.20 -16.22
C GLY A 92 27.17 13.32 -15.07
N VAL A 93 25.95 13.56 -14.58
CA VAL A 93 25.33 12.75 -13.51
C VAL A 93 24.32 11.79 -14.11
N ASP A 94 24.54 10.48 -13.92
CA ASP A 94 23.61 9.44 -14.36
C ASP A 94 22.28 9.51 -13.58
N PRO A 95 21.14 9.84 -14.24
CA PRO A 95 19.85 9.94 -13.59
C PRO A 95 19.33 8.60 -13.09
N LEU A 96 19.68 7.47 -13.72
CA LEU A 96 19.23 6.14 -13.26
C LEU A 96 19.79 5.81 -11.88
N ARG A 97 21.10 6.03 -11.68
CA ARG A 97 21.75 5.79 -10.39
C ARG A 97 21.34 6.78 -9.31
N ARG A 98 21.02 8.02 -9.67
CA ARG A 98 20.73 9.08 -8.69
C ARG A 98 19.25 9.15 -8.32
N ILE A 99 18.34 8.84 -9.25
CA ILE A 99 16.88 9.00 -9.08
C ILE A 99 16.19 7.65 -8.95
N VAL A 100 16.55 6.64 -9.73
CA VAL A 100 15.84 5.35 -9.69
C VAL A 100 16.37 4.44 -8.58
N ALA A 101 17.69 4.31 -8.42
CA ALA A 101 18.27 3.40 -7.41
C ALA A 101 17.92 3.67 -5.92
N PRO A 102 17.70 4.92 -5.45
CA PRO A 102 17.31 5.19 -4.08
C PRO A 102 15.78 5.21 -3.84
N ARG A 103 14.96 4.96 -4.86
CA ARG A 103 13.48 4.90 -4.79
C ARG A 103 13.01 3.46 -4.84
#